data_AF-W7Y6Q2-F1
#
_entry.id   AF-W7Y6Q2-F1
#
_cell.length_a   1.000
_cell.length_b   1.000
_cell.length_c   1.000
_cell.angle_alpha   90.00
_cell.angle_beta   90.00
_cell.angle_gamma   90.00
#
_symmetry.space_group_name_H-M   'P 1'
#
loop_
_entity.id
_entity.type
_entity.pdbx_description
1 polymer ?
#
loop_
_entity_poly.entity_id
_entity_poly.type
_entity_poly.pdbx_seq_one_letter_code
_entity_poly.pdbx_strand_id
1 'polypeptide(L)'
;MQTIENNNNLLLKNVKYKIEHLDSEFESLTHAIPYEVEINRENSSVRHTYFIPESEEEYKIIEGYIISFIELLNKTLAEEYIHIYTFIESSTKFTIDELQMTRSYMKYKKNNRNNKSEFSCMINFIDGNIYKFNQNDYLLFDFIDSVIRESRNDVAHKFHMSKEKEIISKILVNNENVDGRLRAMYYDFVDIINCLYEVAHFYRLIISKAISN
;
A
#
# COMPACT_ATOMS: atom_id res chain seq x y z
N MET A 1 -21.14 14.76 2.50
CA MET A 1 -19.76 15.28 2.81
C MET A 1 -19.12 14.70 4.08
N GLN A 2 -19.74 14.80 5.27
CA GLN A 2 -19.13 14.39 6.55
C GLN A 2 -18.73 12.89 6.61
N THR A 3 -19.47 12.01 5.92
CA THR A 3 -19.19 10.56 5.90
C THR A 3 -17.91 10.20 5.16
N ILE A 4 -17.67 10.76 3.97
CA ILE A 4 -16.44 10.48 3.18
C ILE A 4 -15.22 11.00 3.96
N GLU A 5 -15.34 12.17 4.57
CA GLU A 5 -14.28 12.75 5.40
C GLU A 5 -13.99 11.90 6.64
N ASN A 6 -15.02 11.46 7.36
CA ASN A 6 -14.87 10.56 8.49
C ASN A 6 -14.21 9.23 8.10
N ASN A 7 -14.59 8.66 6.95
CA ASN A 7 -13.99 7.42 6.45
C ASN A 7 -12.51 7.61 6.09
N ASN A 8 -12.15 8.73 5.45
CA ASN A 8 -10.75 9.05 5.17
C ASN A 8 -9.93 9.25 6.46
N ASN A 9 -10.49 9.93 7.45
CA ASN A 9 -9.83 10.11 8.75
C ASN A 9 -9.64 8.79 9.49
N LEU A 10 -10.61 7.87 9.39
CA LEU A 10 -10.49 6.53 9.95
C LEU A 10 -9.38 5.72 9.26
N LEU A 11 -9.29 5.79 7.93
CA LEU A 11 -8.21 5.17 7.15
C LEU A 11 -6.83 5.67 7.61
N LEU A 12 -6.67 7.00 7.69
CA LEU A 12 -5.41 7.63 8.13
C LEU A 12 -5.03 7.26 9.57
N LYS A 13 -6.02 7.18 10.47
CA LYS A 13 -5.78 6.76 11.85
C LYS A 13 -5.33 5.31 11.93
N ASN A 14 -5.97 4.43 11.17
CA ASN A 14 -5.68 2.99 11.17
C ASN A 14 -4.28 2.70 10.63
N VAL A 15 -3.87 3.35 9.53
CA VAL A 15 -2.52 3.13 8.99
C VAL A 15 -1.44 3.63 9.91
N LYS A 16 -1.65 4.79 10.56
CA LYS A 16 -0.67 5.33 11.50
C LYS A 16 -0.37 4.32 12.61
N TYR A 17 -1.42 3.73 13.19
CA TYR A 17 -1.25 2.69 14.21
C TYR A 17 -0.52 1.44 13.69
N LYS A 18 -0.82 1.01 12.46
CA LYS A 18 -0.12 -0.13 11.84
C LYS A 18 1.36 0.17 11.60
N ILE A 19 1.70 1.35 11.09
CA ILE A 19 3.10 1.75 10.86
C ILE A 19 3.85 1.85 12.18
N GLU A 20 3.29 2.48 13.21
CA GLU A 20 3.91 2.56 14.55
C GLU A 20 4.20 1.17 15.13
N HIS A 21 3.30 0.20 14.94
CA HIS A 21 3.54 -1.18 15.35
C HIS A 21 4.67 -1.83 14.54
N LEU A 22 4.69 -1.63 13.22
CA LEU A 22 5.74 -2.16 12.35
C LEU A 22 7.10 -1.53 12.60
N ASP A 23 7.16 -0.24 12.95
CA ASP A 23 8.39 0.43 13.39
C ASP A 23 8.99 -0.30 14.60
N SER A 24 8.15 -0.60 15.61
CA SER A 24 8.59 -1.31 16.81
C SER A 24 9.06 -2.75 16.53
N GLU A 25 8.37 -3.48 15.65
CA GLU A 25 8.77 -4.82 15.22
C GLU A 25 10.11 -4.78 14.45
N PHE A 26 10.25 -3.79 13.57
CA PHE A 26 11.46 -3.58 12.79
C PHE A 26 12.68 -3.24 13.66
N GLU A 27 12.51 -2.32 14.61
CA GLU A 27 13.54 -1.99 15.59
C GLU A 27 13.93 -3.23 16.38
N SER A 28 12.96 -3.98 16.89
CA SER A 28 13.22 -5.21 17.67
C SER A 28 14.02 -6.24 16.87
N LEU A 29 13.65 -6.47 15.59
CA LEU A 29 14.38 -7.35 14.69
C LEU A 29 15.82 -6.88 14.47
N THR A 30 16.01 -5.61 14.11
CA THR A 30 17.34 -5.08 13.79
C THR A 30 18.28 -5.03 15.00
N HIS A 31 17.76 -4.88 16.22
CA HIS A 31 18.55 -4.98 17.45
C HIS A 31 18.95 -6.42 17.79
N ALA A 32 18.18 -7.42 17.34
CA ALA A 32 18.44 -8.83 17.61
C ALA A 32 19.45 -9.46 16.63
N ILE A 33 19.73 -8.82 15.49
CA ILE A 33 20.69 -9.36 14.50
C ILE A 33 22.12 -9.19 15.06
N PRO A 34 22.88 -10.27 15.27
CA PRO A 34 24.28 -10.17 15.66
C PRO A 34 25.11 -9.69 14.47
N TYR A 35 25.94 -8.65 14.65
CA TYR A 35 26.78 -8.16 13.56
C TYR A 35 28.16 -7.66 13.99
N GLU A 36 29.11 -7.76 13.06
CA GLU A 36 30.38 -7.04 13.10
C GLU A 36 30.40 -5.91 12.08
N VAL A 37 31.15 -4.85 12.39
CA VAL A 37 31.24 -3.64 11.55
C VAL A 37 32.66 -3.47 11.04
N GLU A 38 32.80 -3.41 9.72
CA GLU A 38 34.04 -2.95 9.10
C GLU A 38 34.00 -1.43 8.95
N ILE A 39 34.96 -0.73 9.57
CA ILE A 39 35.05 0.73 9.56
C ILE A 39 36.19 1.18 8.64
N ASN A 40 35.90 2.13 7.75
CA ASN A 40 36.94 2.90 7.07
C ASN A 40 37.58 3.87 8.07
N ARG A 41 38.84 3.62 8.43
CA ARG A 41 39.55 4.39 9.45
C ARG A 41 39.91 5.82 9.02
N GLU A 42 39.94 6.12 7.72
CA GLU A 42 40.36 7.44 7.22
C GLU A 42 39.26 8.51 7.37
N ASN A 43 38.00 8.09 7.26
CA ASN A 43 36.83 8.97 7.31
C ASN A 43 35.80 8.55 8.37
N SER A 44 36.13 7.55 9.20
CA SER A 44 35.28 6.99 10.25
C SER A 44 33.89 6.54 9.76
N SER A 45 33.78 6.08 8.49
CA SER A 45 32.52 5.59 7.93
C SER A 45 32.42 4.07 7.99
N VAL A 46 31.23 3.52 8.21
CA VAL A 46 30.97 2.08 8.05
C VAL A 46 31.13 1.69 6.58
N ARG A 47 31.89 0.61 6.30
CA ARG A 47 32.02 0.00 4.97
C ARG A 47 31.03 -1.14 4.77
N HIS A 48 31.02 -2.09 5.72
CA HIS A 48 30.16 -3.27 5.68
C HIS A 48 29.71 -3.64 7.09
N THR A 49 28.50 -4.17 7.22
CA THR A 49 28.04 -4.94 8.37
C THR A 49 27.98 -6.42 7.98
N TYR A 50 28.45 -7.31 8.85
CA TYR A 50 28.43 -8.75 8.61
C TYR A 50 27.52 -9.40 9.65
N PHE A 51 26.48 -10.12 9.22
CA PHE A 51 25.67 -10.97 10.08
C PHE A 51 26.49 -12.22 10.46
N ILE A 52 26.81 -12.37 11.74
CA ILE A 52 27.67 -13.44 12.26
C ILE A 52 26.89 -14.20 13.35
N PRO A 53 26.22 -15.31 13.00
CA PRO A 53 25.61 -16.17 14.02
C PRO A 53 26.68 -16.98 14.76
N GLU A 54 26.48 -17.19 16.06
CA GLU A 54 27.28 -18.05 16.93
C GLU A 54 27.01 -19.54 16.67
N SER A 55 25.87 -19.89 16.07
CA SER A 55 25.47 -21.27 15.76
C SER A 55 24.51 -21.37 14.57
N GLU A 56 24.37 -22.59 14.01
CA GLU A 56 23.35 -22.88 12.98
C GLU A 56 21.92 -22.66 13.51
N GLU A 57 21.70 -22.91 14.80
CA GLU A 57 20.40 -22.68 15.45
C GLU A 57 20.07 -21.19 15.52
N GLU A 58 21.01 -20.34 15.93
CA GLU A 58 20.83 -18.89 15.93
C GLU A 58 20.59 -18.35 14.51
N TYR A 59 21.34 -18.84 13.53
CA TYR A 59 21.12 -18.49 12.13
C TYR A 59 19.67 -18.76 11.70
N LYS A 60 19.15 -19.94 12.04
CA LYS A 60 17.77 -20.33 11.70
C LYS A 60 16.72 -19.51 12.43
N ILE A 61 16.98 -19.11 13.68
CA ILE A 61 16.10 -18.23 14.45
C ILE A 61 16.00 -16.86 13.78
N ILE A 62 17.13 -16.24 13.45
CA ILE A 62 17.17 -14.92 12.80
C ILE A 62 16.57 -14.98 11.39
N GLU A 63 16.88 -16.03 10.61
CA GLU A 63 16.24 -16.29 9.32
C GLU A 63 14.71 -16.33 9.46
N GLY A 64 14.20 -17.05 10.46
CA GLY A 64 12.77 -17.14 10.75
C GLY A 64 12.12 -15.79 11.10
N TYR A 65 12.81 -14.95 11.88
CA TYR A 65 12.31 -13.60 12.19
C TYR A 65 12.29 -12.68 10.95
N ILE A 66 13.33 -12.73 10.12
CA ILE A 66 13.38 -11.98 8.86
C ILE A 66 12.23 -12.36 7.95
N ILE A 67 12.01 -13.66 7.75
CA ILE A 67 10.90 -14.17 6.92
C ILE A 67 9.57 -13.66 7.46
N SER A 68 9.33 -13.85 8.77
CA SER A 68 8.07 -13.49 9.43
C SER A 68 7.79 -11.98 9.31
N PHE A 69 8.81 -11.15 9.46
CA PHE A 69 8.67 -9.70 9.32
C PHE A 69 8.35 -9.29 7.88
N ILE A 70 9.05 -9.82 6.87
CA ILE A 70 8.75 -9.51 5.47
C ILE A 70 7.36 -10.02 5.05
N GLU A 71 6.94 -11.18 5.55
CA GLU A 71 5.58 -11.67 5.33
C GLU A 71 4.52 -10.77 5.97
N LEU A 72 4.81 -10.25 7.17
CA LEU A 72 3.96 -9.24 7.82
C LEU A 72 3.83 -7.97 6.97
N LEU A 73 4.94 -7.42 6.46
CA LEU A 73 4.92 -6.25 5.57
C LEU A 73 4.07 -6.52 4.31
N ASN A 74 4.28 -7.66 3.65
CA ASN A 74 3.52 -8.03 2.45
C ASN A 74 2.02 -8.16 2.73
N LYS A 75 1.67 -8.77 3.87
CA LYS A 75 0.28 -8.90 4.31
C LYS A 75 -0.34 -7.54 4.60
N THR A 76 0.36 -6.67 5.31
CA THR A 76 -0.11 -5.31 5.58
C THR A 76 -0.32 -4.52 4.29
N LEU A 77 0.64 -4.59 3.35
CA LEU A 77 0.51 -3.90 2.06
C LEU A 77 -0.70 -4.40 1.27
N ALA A 78 -0.90 -5.72 1.24
CA ALA A 78 -2.04 -6.35 0.60
C ALA A 78 -3.39 -5.88 1.19
N GLU A 79 -3.48 -5.79 2.52
CA GLU A 79 -4.65 -5.23 3.21
C GLU A 79 -4.90 -3.76 2.82
N GLU A 80 -3.84 -2.94 2.74
CA GLU A 80 -4.02 -1.52 2.41
C GLU A 80 -4.44 -1.27 0.95
N TYR A 81 -3.97 -2.07 0.00
CA TYR A 81 -4.54 -2.03 -1.37
C TYR A 81 -6.05 -2.29 -1.38
N ILE A 82 -6.52 -3.25 -0.57
CA ILE A 82 -7.96 -3.56 -0.44
C ILE A 82 -8.69 -2.39 0.20
N HIS A 83 -8.19 -1.85 1.32
CA HIS A 83 -8.84 -0.77 2.04
C HIS A 83 -8.96 0.51 1.21
N ILE A 84 -7.87 0.91 0.54
CA ILE A 84 -7.81 2.12 -0.27
C ILE A 84 -8.75 2.00 -1.47
N TYR A 85 -8.73 0.87 -2.18
CA TYR A 85 -9.65 0.67 -3.30
C TYR A 85 -11.11 0.65 -2.85
N THR A 86 -11.41 0.00 -1.71
CA THR A 86 -12.76 -0.03 -1.13
C THR A 86 -13.25 1.37 -0.75
N PHE A 87 -12.37 2.19 -0.17
CA PHE A 87 -12.66 3.59 0.14
C PHE A 87 -13.01 4.39 -1.11
N ILE A 88 -12.20 4.25 -2.16
CA ILE A 88 -12.40 4.96 -3.43
C ILE A 88 -13.75 4.59 -4.03
N GLU A 89 -14.01 3.28 -4.19
CA GLU A 89 -15.23 2.77 -4.82
C GLU A 89 -16.49 3.12 -4.02
N SER A 90 -16.44 2.94 -2.70
CA SER A 90 -17.56 3.29 -1.81
C SER A 90 -17.85 4.79 -1.81
N SER A 91 -16.81 5.63 -1.86
CA SER A 91 -16.98 7.09 -1.94
C SER A 91 -17.56 7.54 -3.27
N THR A 92 -17.19 6.90 -4.40
CA THR A 92 -17.84 7.18 -5.70
C THR A 92 -19.32 6.81 -5.65
N LYS A 93 -19.64 5.61 -5.15
CA LYS A 93 -21.01 5.14 -5.04
C LYS A 93 -21.86 6.03 -4.13
N PHE A 94 -21.31 6.39 -2.97
CA PHE A 94 -21.97 7.30 -2.03
C PHE A 94 -22.27 8.65 -2.67
N THR A 95 -21.38 9.19 -3.50
CA THR A 95 -21.60 10.45 -4.23
C THR A 95 -22.82 10.35 -5.16
N ILE A 96 -22.93 9.26 -5.92
CA ILE A 96 -24.08 9.01 -6.80
C ILE A 96 -25.38 8.90 -6.00
N ASP A 97 -25.33 8.23 -4.85
CA ASP A 97 -26.49 8.02 -3.99
C ASP A 97 -26.90 9.32 -3.26
N GLU A 98 -25.95 10.09 -2.72
CA GLU A 98 -26.17 11.37 -2.01
C GLU A 98 -26.83 12.40 -2.95
N LEU A 99 -26.42 12.43 -4.21
CA LEU A 99 -27.01 13.29 -5.25
C LEU A 99 -28.30 12.71 -5.87
N GLN A 100 -28.84 11.62 -5.32
CA GLN A 100 -30.08 10.96 -5.77
C GLN A 100 -30.06 10.48 -7.23
N MET A 101 -28.86 10.18 -7.75
CA MET A 101 -28.63 9.82 -9.15
C MET A 101 -28.62 8.30 -9.40
N THR A 102 -28.89 7.46 -8.39
CA THR A 102 -28.82 6.00 -8.47
C THR A 102 -29.63 5.40 -9.63
N ARG A 103 -30.86 5.88 -9.87
CA ARG A 103 -31.71 5.38 -10.98
C ARG A 103 -31.10 5.71 -12.34
N SER A 104 -30.60 6.93 -12.50
CA SER A 104 -29.92 7.40 -13.71
C SER A 104 -28.64 6.61 -13.95
N TYR A 105 -27.86 6.36 -12.91
CA TYR A 105 -26.65 5.53 -12.96
C TYR A 105 -26.96 4.10 -13.43
N MET A 106 -27.98 3.44 -12.87
CA MET A 106 -28.37 2.09 -13.28
C MET A 106 -28.78 2.02 -14.76
N LYS A 107 -29.47 3.04 -15.26
CA LYS A 107 -29.82 3.16 -16.69
C LYS A 107 -28.57 3.39 -17.54
N TYR A 108 -27.68 4.30 -17.12
CA TYR A 108 -26.41 4.58 -17.79
C TYR A 108 -25.56 3.30 -17.88
N LYS A 109 -25.38 2.57 -16.78
CA LYS A 109 -24.62 1.32 -16.71
C LYS A 109 -25.18 0.25 -17.63
N LYS A 110 -26.51 0.11 -17.72
CA LYS A 110 -27.17 -0.84 -18.63
C LYS A 110 -26.88 -0.50 -20.10
N ASN A 111 -26.88 0.79 -20.44
CA ASN A 111 -26.66 1.26 -21.81
C ASN A 111 -25.18 1.24 -22.22
N ASN A 112 -24.27 1.31 -21.25
CA ASN A 112 -22.82 1.38 -21.47
C ASN A 112 -22.10 0.13 -20.95
N ARG A 113 -22.69 -1.06 -21.15
CA ARG A 113 -22.02 -2.33 -20.81
C ARG A 113 -20.75 -2.49 -21.64
N ASN A 114 -19.62 -2.17 -21.06
CA ASN A 114 -18.28 -2.34 -21.61
C ASN A 114 -17.41 -3.17 -20.64
N ASN A 115 -16.24 -3.61 -21.08
CA ASN A 115 -15.30 -4.37 -20.25
C ASN A 115 -14.55 -3.50 -19.21
N LYS A 116 -14.99 -2.27 -18.95
CA LYS A 116 -14.34 -1.38 -17.99
C LYS A 116 -14.71 -1.75 -16.54
N SER A 117 -13.88 -1.34 -15.59
CA SER A 117 -14.14 -1.56 -14.16
C SER A 117 -15.40 -0.82 -13.69
N GLU A 118 -16.00 -1.29 -12.58
CA GLU A 118 -17.13 -0.59 -11.95
C GLU A 118 -16.75 0.84 -11.57
N PHE A 119 -15.54 1.02 -11.02
CA PHE A 119 -14.99 2.34 -10.71
C PHE A 119 -14.96 3.26 -11.94
N SER A 120 -14.38 2.79 -13.06
CA SER A 120 -14.33 3.57 -14.30
C SER A 120 -15.73 3.91 -14.82
N CYS A 121 -16.69 2.98 -14.70
CA CYS A 121 -18.08 3.23 -15.07
C CYS A 121 -18.71 4.36 -14.24
N MET A 122 -18.52 4.33 -12.92
CA MET A 122 -19.02 5.36 -12.01
C MET A 122 -18.38 6.73 -12.25
N ILE A 123 -17.07 6.80 -12.46
CA ILE A 123 -16.37 8.06 -12.75
C ILE A 123 -16.85 8.68 -14.06
N ASN A 124 -16.99 7.89 -15.12
CA ASN A 124 -17.51 8.38 -16.40
C ASN A 124 -18.98 8.84 -16.28
N PHE A 125 -19.76 8.20 -15.42
CA PHE A 125 -21.12 8.67 -15.14
C PHE A 125 -21.11 10.04 -14.45
N ILE A 126 -20.28 10.22 -13.42
CA ILE A 126 -20.16 11.51 -12.73
C ILE A 126 -19.69 12.58 -13.71
N ASP A 127 -18.66 12.30 -14.51
CA ASP A 127 -18.12 13.23 -15.51
C ASP A 127 -19.16 13.76 -16.50
N GLY A 128 -20.01 12.86 -17.01
CA GLY A 128 -21.00 13.20 -18.04
C GLY A 128 -22.30 13.78 -17.51
N ASN A 129 -22.63 13.59 -16.22
CA ASN A 129 -23.98 13.86 -15.71
C ASN A 129 -24.03 14.69 -14.42
N ILE A 130 -22.92 14.81 -13.68
CA ILE A 130 -22.88 15.45 -12.36
C ILE A 130 -21.84 16.56 -12.35
N TYR A 131 -20.57 16.23 -12.61
CA TYR A 131 -19.45 17.17 -12.50
C TYR A 131 -18.37 16.82 -13.51
N LYS A 132 -17.99 17.80 -14.33
CA LYS A 132 -16.96 17.63 -15.37
C LYS A 132 -15.56 17.66 -14.74
N PHE A 133 -14.84 16.54 -14.82
CA PHE A 133 -13.48 16.44 -14.30
C PHE A 133 -12.44 17.10 -15.21
N ASN A 134 -11.33 17.55 -14.63
CA ASN A 134 -10.20 18.12 -15.38
C ASN A 134 -9.18 17.02 -15.75
N GLN A 135 -8.20 17.37 -16.60
CA GLN A 135 -7.19 16.43 -17.08
C GLN A 135 -6.32 15.81 -15.97
N ASN A 136 -5.99 16.56 -14.92
CA ASN A 136 -5.20 16.04 -13.81
C ASN A 136 -5.98 15.03 -12.97
N ASP A 137 -7.30 15.22 -12.83
CA ASP A 137 -8.16 14.25 -12.14
C ASP A 137 -8.13 12.89 -12.85
N TYR A 138 -8.09 12.88 -14.20
CA TYR A 138 -7.99 11.64 -14.99
C TYR A 138 -6.66 10.91 -14.81
N LEU A 139 -5.54 11.63 -14.62
CA LEU A 139 -4.26 10.96 -14.32
C LEU A 139 -4.34 10.15 -13.03
N LEU A 140 -5.03 10.68 -12.02
CA LEU A 140 -5.26 9.95 -10.76
C LEU A 140 -6.19 8.76 -10.98
N PHE A 141 -7.28 8.92 -11.74
CA PHE A 141 -8.22 7.84 -12.01
C PHE A 141 -7.57 6.69 -12.79
N ASP A 142 -6.73 7.00 -13.77
CA ASP A 142 -5.98 6.01 -14.53
C ASP A 142 -5.00 5.26 -13.63
N PHE A 143 -4.30 5.95 -12.72
CA PHE A 143 -3.44 5.32 -11.72
C PHE A 143 -4.22 4.39 -10.78
N ILE A 144 -5.37 4.81 -10.27
CA ILE A 144 -6.23 3.99 -9.42
C ILE A 144 -6.66 2.71 -10.16
N ASP A 145 -7.11 2.84 -11.41
CA ASP A 145 -7.69 1.73 -12.16
C ASP A 145 -6.64 0.73 -12.69
N SER A 146 -5.44 1.22 -13.00
CA SER A 146 -4.33 0.42 -13.54
C SER A 146 -3.37 -0.12 -12.47
N VAL A 147 -3.15 0.59 -11.35
CA VAL A 147 -2.16 0.18 -10.34
C VAL A 147 -2.85 -0.36 -9.10
N ILE A 148 -3.72 0.43 -8.48
CA ILE A 148 -4.33 0.06 -7.19
C ILE A 148 -5.31 -1.10 -7.37
N ARG A 149 -6.19 -1.02 -8.38
CA ARG A 149 -7.17 -2.08 -8.67
C ARG A 149 -6.50 -3.38 -9.08
N GLU A 150 -5.48 -3.33 -9.93
CA GLU A 150 -4.73 -4.51 -10.35
C GLU A 150 -4.03 -5.15 -9.16
N SER A 151 -3.34 -4.35 -8.34
CA SER A 151 -2.69 -4.84 -7.12
C SER A 151 -3.70 -5.47 -6.16
N ARG A 152 -4.87 -4.84 -5.95
CA ARG A 152 -5.96 -5.40 -5.14
C ARG A 152 -6.48 -6.73 -5.70
N ASN A 153 -6.61 -6.86 -7.02
CA ASN A 153 -7.08 -8.10 -7.66
C ASN A 153 -6.03 -9.20 -7.56
N ASP A 154 -4.77 -8.87 -7.77
CA ASP A 154 -3.66 -9.81 -7.61
C ASP A 154 -3.58 -10.30 -6.17
N VAL A 155 -3.77 -9.43 -5.19
CA VAL A 155 -3.91 -9.82 -3.78
C VAL A 155 -5.11 -10.75 -3.60
N ALA A 156 -6.29 -10.39 -4.10
CA ALA A 156 -7.50 -11.19 -3.91
C ALA A 156 -7.45 -12.59 -4.57
N HIS A 157 -6.63 -12.77 -5.60
CA HIS A 157 -6.63 -13.99 -6.42
C HIS A 157 -5.33 -14.80 -6.38
N LYS A 158 -4.20 -14.21 -5.98
CA LYS A 158 -2.87 -14.85 -6.03
C LYS A 158 -2.16 -14.90 -4.67
N PHE A 159 -2.71 -14.30 -3.62
CA PHE A 159 -2.03 -14.14 -2.34
C PHE A 159 -2.08 -15.40 -1.47
N HIS A 160 -1.33 -16.45 -1.81
CA HIS A 160 -1.23 -17.66 -0.98
C HIS A 160 0.12 -18.41 -1.07
N MET A 161 1.15 -17.86 -1.71
CA MET A 161 2.46 -18.53 -1.79
C MET A 161 3.48 -17.88 -0.85
N SER A 162 4.02 -18.69 0.08
CA SER A 162 5.21 -18.32 0.85
C SER A 162 6.35 -17.98 -0.11
N LYS A 163 7.00 -16.85 0.14
CA LYS A 163 8.12 -16.32 -0.66
C LYS A 163 9.47 -16.49 0.04
N GLU A 164 9.54 -17.36 1.05
CA GLU A 164 10.73 -17.59 1.87
C GLU A 164 12.04 -17.63 1.07
N LYS A 165 12.12 -18.49 0.05
CA LYS A 165 13.34 -18.64 -0.77
C LYS A 165 13.72 -17.36 -1.52
N GLU A 166 12.75 -16.58 -1.96
CA GLU A 166 12.97 -15.30 -2.64
C GLU A 166 13.44 -14.22 -1.63
N ILE A 167 12.85 -14.22 -0.43
CA ILE A 167 13.20 -13.29 0.65
C ILE A 167 14.63 -13.55 1.12
N ILE A 168 14.96 -14.81 1.40
CA ILE A 168 16.31 -15.24 1.80
C ILE A 168 17.33 -14.85 0.72
N SER A 169 17.03 -15.11 -0.56
CA SER A 169 17.96 -14.80 -1.66
C SER A 169 18.10 -13.31 -1.98
N LYS A 170 17.35 -12.43 -1.32
CA LYS A 170 17.53 -10.97 -1.39
C LYS A 170 18.25 -10.43 -0.15
N ILE A 171 17.88 -10.93 1.02
CA ILE A 171 18.37 -10.43 2.31
C ILE A 171 19.66 -11.13 2.78
N LEU A 172 19.72 -12.47 2.74
CA LEU A 172 20.78 -13.30 3.32
C LEU A 172 21.76 -13.87 2.28
N VAL A 173 22.03 -13.16 1.19
CA VAL A 173 22.83 -13.67 0.06
C VAL A 173 24.25 -14.06 0.44
N ASN A 174 24.91 -13.20 1.20
CA ASN A 174 26.32 -13.33 1.60
C ASN A 174 26.55 -12.86 3.03
N ASN A 175 25.47 -12.71 3.81
CA ASN A 175 25.48 -12.15 5.17
C ASN A 175 26.04 -10.73 5.31
N GLU A 176 26.33 -10.03 4.21
CA GLU A 176 26.78 -8.64 4.22
C GLU A 176 25.60 -7.67 4.09
N ASN A 177 25.61 -6.61 4.89
CA ASN A 177 24.64 -5.53 4.88
C ASN A 177 23.19 -6.03 5.04
N VAL A 178 22.99 -7.10 5.81
CA VAL A 178 21.66 -7.70 6.07
C VAL A 178 20.72 -6.66 6.68
N ASP A 179 21.19 -5.89 7.66
CA ASP A 179 20.44 -4.79 8.28
C ASP A 179 20.10 -3.69 7.26
N GLY A 180 21.07 -3.31 6.42
CA GLY A 180 20.86 -2.32 5.37
C GLY A 180 19.81 -2.74 4.35
N ARG A 181 19.79 -4.02 3.94
CA ARG A 181 18.79 -4.56 3.02
C ARG A 181 17.41 -4.65 3.66
N LEU A 182 17.35 -5.04 4.94
CA LEU A 182 16.09 -5.02 5.71
C LEU A 182 15.54 -3.61 5.85
N ARG A 183 16.39 -2.61 6.17
CA ARG A 183 16.03 -1.19 6.21
C ARG A 183 15.49 -0.72 4.86
N ALA A 184 16.17 -1.04 3.77
CA ALA A 184 15.73 -0.65 2.43
C ALA A 184 14.34 -1.23 2.11
N MET A 185 14.13 -2.53 2.34
CA MET A 185 12.81 -3.15 2.10
C MET A 185 11.72 -2.55 2.99
N TYR A 186 12.03 -2.20 4.23
CA TYR A 186 11.09 -1.54 5.14
C TYR A 186 10.72 -0.14 4.66
N TYR A 187 11.70 0.67 4.26
CA TYR A 187 11.45 2.02 3.76
C TYR A 187 10.70 2.01 2.42
N ASP A 188 11.02 1.10 1.51
CA ASP A 188 10.26 0.91 0.28
C ASP A 188 8.78 0.60 0.58
N PHE A 189 8.52 -0.26 1.59
CA PHE A 189 7.16 -0.53 2.05
C PHE A 189 6.47 0.73 2.58
N VAL A 190 7.13 1.50 3.46
CA VAL A 190 6.57 2.74 4.03
C VAL A 190 6.25 3.76 2.95
N ASP A 191 7.12 3.93 1.95
CA ASP A 191 6.90 4.85 0.83
C ASP A 191 5.70 4.44 -0.02
N ILE A 192 5.54 3.14 -0.31
CA ILE A 192 4.37 2.63 -1.02
C ILE A 192 3.09 2.90 -0.22
N ILE A 193 3.11 2.66 1.10
CA ILE A 193 1.96 2.96 1.97
C ILE A 193 1.63 4.45 1.89
N ASN A 194 2.61 5.34 2.11
CA ASN A 194 2.38 6.79 2.04
C ASN A 194 1.74 7.22 0.71
N CYS A 195 2.25 6.70 -0.41
CA CYS A 195 1.69 6.95 -1.74
C CYS A 195 0.21 6.55 -1.85
N LEU A 196 -0.17 5.38 -1.32
CA LEU A 196 -1.57 4.93 -1.34
C LEU A 196 -2.50 5.89 -0.58
N TYR A 197 -2.07 6.42 0.56
CA TYR A 197 -2.87 7.35 1.36
C TYR A 197 -2.91 8.76 0.77
N GLU A 198 -1.86 9.19 0.08
CA GLU A 198 -1.89 10.41 -0.73
C GLU A 198 -2.91 10.29 -1.86
N VAL A 199 -2.97 9.14 -2.55
CA VAL A 199 -3.98 8.89 -3.58
C VAL A 199 -5.40 8.96 -3.01
N ALA A 200 -5.66 8.32 -1.85
CA ALA A 200 -6.96 8.41 -1.19
C ALA A 200 -7.31 9.86 -0.80
N HIS A 201 -6.33 10.63 -0.31
CA HIS A 201 -6.52 12.03 0.03
C HIS A 201 -6.89 12.89 -1.19
N PHE A 202 -6.13 12.78 -2.29
CA PHE A 202 -6.42 13.54 -3.51
C PHE A 202 -7.75 13.14 -4.13
N TYR A 203 -8.05 11.84 -4.15
CA TYR A 203 -9.33 11.34 -4.61
C TYR A 203 -10.50 11.92 -3.81
N ARG A 204 -10.38 11.96 -2.47
CA ARG A 204 -11.37 12.60 -1.59
C ARG A 204 -11.60 14.07 -1.97
N LEU A 205 -10.53 14.83 -2.23
CA LEU A 205 -10.65 16.24 -2.62
C LEU A 205 -11.39 16.40 -3.95
N ILE A 206 -11.10 15.54 -4.93
CA ILE A 206 -11.75 15.56 -6.23
C ILE A 206 -13.25 15.23 -6.10
N ILE A 207 -13.59 14.14 -5.41
CA ILE A 207 -14.98 13.70 -5.30
C ILE A 207 -15.82 14.66 -4.45
N SER A 208 -15.22 15.35 -3.47
CA SER A 208 -15.92 16.36 -2.66
C SER A 208 -16.36 17.57 -3.49
N LYS A 209 -15.58 17.94 -4.53
CA LYS A 209 -15.97 19.00 -5.47
C LYS A 209 -17.21 18.59 -6.26
N ALA A 210 -17.35 17.32 -6.63
CA ALA A 210 -18.52 16.83 -7.37
C ALA A 210 -19.81 16.90 -6.54
N ILE A 211 -19.72 16.80 -5.20
CA ILE A 211 -20.89 16.89 -4.29
C ILE A 211 -21.32 18.35 -4.05
N SER A 212 -20.38 19.29 -4.12
CA SER A 212 -20.63 20.69 -3.74
C SER A 212 -21.04 21.61 -4.90
N ASN A 213 -21.15 21.09 -6.13
CA ASN A 213 -21.68 21.80 -7.30
C ASN A 213 -23.17 21.50 -7.49
#